data_AF-A0A399WHN0-F1
#
_entry.id   AF-A0A399WHN0-F1
#
_cell.length_a   1.000
_cell.length_b   1.000
_cell.length_c   1.000
_cell.angle_alpha   90.00
_cell.angle_beta   90.00
_cell.angle_gamma   90.00
#
_symmetry.space_group_name_H-M   'P 1'
#
loop_
_entity.id
_entity.type
_entity.pdbx_description
1 polymer ?
#
loop_
_entity_poly.entity_id
_entity_poly.type
_entity_poly.pdbx_seq_one_letter_code
_entity_poly.pdbx_strand_id
1 'polypeptide(L)'
;MKLAPIALFVYNRPYHLRQSVEALKKNELAESSELFVFSDGPKSEVDKEKVLAVRKYIKTISGFKSVNIVEREQNLGLGNSIITGVTEIINRYSRIIVLEDDMISSPYFLRFMNEALEFYEDEEKVASIHGYIYPVKSQLPETFFLRGADCWGWATWKKGWNLFETDGSKLLYELKKNNLLRKFDLNGTYPYTRMLKDQAKGKNHSWAIRWYASLFLKEKLTLYPGMSLIHNTGNDESGTHCSATDIFNTAIAKKPIRIEHIPIIENESALKIFEDYFRTNKFSSVSLFGKIFGKVSKICKKTTIGQIIREITPPVIFKIYKNKTAKYGFFGNYSDWEAAKKASAGYDSEIILKKVTDALLKVKNGEASGERDSVLFDKVQYSWPLLGGLLWIASRNNNRLTLLDFGGSLGTSYFQNKLFLSHLSELKWCIVEQEHFVQVGKKFFENDNLKFYFDFNECIIKENPQAILLSSVLQYIPYPYALLETIIKNRFEHIIIDRTPFLQRGGDRITVQKVPPEIYDASYPAWFFNLTNFLNFFSEKYQLIVDFESADKSNIRFSSFMGFIFELKNR
;
A
#
# COMPACT_ATOMS: atom_id res chain seq x y z
N MET A 1 14.25 -41.01 -2.63
CA MET A 1 13.41 -39.85 -2.33
C MET A 1 11.91 -40.14 -2.30
N LYS A 2 11.33 -40.18 -1.10
CA LYS A 2 9.88 -40.12 -0.88
C LYS A 2 9.44 -38.65 -0.93
N LEU A 3 8.59 -38.28 -1.91
CA LEU A 3 8.17 -36.91 -2.08
C LEU A 3 7.16 -36.48 -1.01
N ALA A 4 7.31 -35.27 -0.49
CA ALA A 4 6.36 -34.65 0.40
C ALA A 4 5.13 -34.16 -0.37
N PRO A 5 3.91 -34.34 0.17
CA PRO A 5 2.72 -33.72 -0.39
C PRO A 5 2.84 -32.19 -0.33
N ILE A 6 2.32 -31.54 -1.37
CA ILE A 6 2.25 -30.08 -1.46
C ILE A 6 0.87 -29.65 -0.97
N ALA A 7 0.80 -28.78 0.02
CA ALA A 7 -0.42 -28.10 0.44
C ALA A 7 -0.42 -26.66 -0.07
N LEU A 8 -1.39 -26.33 -0.92
CA LEU A 8 -1.62 -25.01 -1.48
C LEU A 8 -2.89 -24.41 -0.86
N PHE A 9 -2.73 -23.31 -0.14
CA PHE A 9 -3.85 -22.58 0.50
C PHE A 9 -4.31 -21.43 -0.39
N VAL A 10 -5.60 -21.42 -0.74
CA VAL A 10 -6.16 -20.48 -1.72
C VAL A 10 -7.44 -19.84 -1.20
N TYR A 11 -7.72 -18.60 -1.62
CA TYR A 11 -8.96 -17.93 -1.25
C TYR A 11 -9.68 -17.24 -2.41
N ASN A 12 -9.37 -15.97 -2.67
CA ASN A 12 -10.13 -15.11 -3.58
C ASN A 12 -9.24 -14.37 -4.59
N ARG A 13 -8.03 -14.88 -4.87
CA ARG A 13 -7.06 -14.28 -5.79
C ARG A 13 -6.79 -15.14 -7.03
N PRO A 14 -7.74 -15.24 -7.98
CA PRO A 14 -7.62 -16.15 -9.12
C PRO A 14 -6.43 -15.85 -10.05
N TYR A 15 -5.98 -14.58 -10.11
CA TYR A 15 -4.81 -14.20 -10.91
C TYR A 15 -3.50 -14.70 -10.29
N HIS A 16 -3.25 -14.37 -9.01
CA HIS A 16 -2.05 -14.83 -8.29
C HIS A 16 -2.00 -16.35 -8.26
N LEU A 17 -3.13 -16.99 -7.93
CA LEU A 17 -3.24 -18.44 -7.90
C LEU A 17 -2.80 -19.07 -9.22
N ARG A 18 -3.23 -18.50 -10.35
CA ARG A 18 -2.82 -18.99 -11.67
C ARG A 18 -1.31 -18.87 -11.86
N GLN A 19 -0.71 -17.75 -11.49
CA GLN A 19 0.74 -17.58 -11.60
C GLN A 19 1.50 -18.58 -10.71
N SER A 20 1.04 -18.77 -9.47
CA SER A 20 1.61 -19.72 -8.52
C SER A 20 1.54 -21.15 -9.04
N VAL A 21 0.37 -21.60 -9.51
CA VAL A 21 0.20 -22.96 -10.05
C VAL A 21 1.00 -23.16 -11.33
N GLU A 22 1.00 -22.21 -12.26
CA GLU A 22 1.80 -22.33 -13.49
C GLU A 22 3.31 -22.34 -13.22
N ALA A 23 3.78 -21.64 -12.18
CA ALA A 23 5.16 -21.73 -11.74
C ALA A 23 5.45 -23.08 -11.08
N LEU A 24 4.54 -23.57 -10.23
CA LEU A 24 4.68 -24.83 -9.54
C LEU A 24 4.72 -26.01 -10.51
N LYS A 25 3.86 -26.01 -11.55
CA LYS A 25 3.84 -27.02 -12.62
C LYS A 25 5.16 -27.12 -13.40
N LYS A 26 5.96 -26.06 -13.43
CA LYS A 26 7.28 -26.04 -14.09
C LYS A 26 8.41 -26.60 -13.23
N ASN A 27 8.11 -27.07 -12.02
CA ASN A 27 9.12 -27.68 -11.17
C ASN A 27 9.48 -29.09 -11.64
N GLU A 28 10.75 -29.46 -11.49
CA GLU A 28 11.30 -30.77 -11.92
C GLU A 28 10.52 -31.98 -11.34
N LEU A 29 9.95 -31.82 -10.13
CA LEU A 29 9.25 -32.90 -9.42
C LEU A 29 7.72 -32.75 -9.42
N ALA A 30 7.17 -31.79 -10.17
CA ALA A 30 5.73 -31.50 -10.14
C ALA A 30 4.88 -32.71 -10.52
N GLU A 31 5.20 -33.36 -11.65
CA GLU A 31 4.45 -34.50 -12.18
C GLU A 31 4.44 -35.73 -11.26
N SER A 32 5.45 -35.84 -10.38
CA SER A 32 5.55 -36.92 -9.39
C SER A 32 4.96 -36.55 -8.02
N SER A 33 4.59 -35.28 -7.81
CA SER A 33 4.14 -34.77 -6.51
C SER A 33 2.62 -34.84 -6.36
N GLU A 34 2.15 -35.11 -5.14
CA GLU A 34 0.74 -35.04 -4.77
C GLU A 34 0.41 -33.60 -4.31
N LEU A 35 -0.57 -32.97 -4.96
CA LEU A 35 -1.02 -31.61 -4.63
C LEU A 35 -2.35 -31.67 -3.87
N PHE A 36 -2.42 -31.00 -2.73
CA PHE A 36 -3.61 -30.77 -1.93
C PHE A 36 -3.94 -29.29 -1.97
N VAL A 37 -5.12 -28.93 -2.48
CA VAL A 37 -5.55 -27.53 -2.60
C VAL A 37 -6.68 -27.26 -1.61
N PHE A 38 -6.42 -26.42 -0.62
CA PHE A 38 -7.39 -26.01 0.39
C PHE A 38 -8.00 -24.66 -0.02
N SER A 39 -9.29 -24.67 -0.37
CA SER A 39 -10.05 -23.48 -0.74
C SER A 39 -11.08 -23.15 0.33
N ASP A 40 -10.87 -22.04 1.04
CA ASP A 40 -11.83 -21.55 2.03
C ASP A 40 -13.13 -21.07 1.37
N GLY A 41 -14.23 -21.08 2.14
CA GLY A 41 -15.48 -20.45 1.74
C GLY A 41 -15.38 -18.92 1.69
N PRO A 42 -16.33 -18.22 1.04
CA PRO A 42 -16.38 -16.76 1.01
C PRO A 42 -16.63 -16.16 2.41
N LYS A 43 -15.90 -15.11 2.79
CA LYS A 43 -16.17 -14.32 4.02
C LYS A 43 -17.41 -13.44 3.90
N SER A 44 -17.72 -13.02 2.68
CA SER A 44 -18.79 -12.09 2.38
C SER A 44 -19.39 -12.39 1.01
N GLU A 45 -20.56 -11.83 0.71
CA GLU A 45 -21.20 -11.94 -0.62
C GLU A 45 -20.27 -11.44 -1.74
N VAL A 46 -19.48 -10.39 -1.49
CA VAL A 46 -18.55 -9.79 -2.46
C VAL A 46 -17.40 -10.74 -2.81
N ASP A 47 -17.04 -11.66 -1.90
CA ASP A 47 -15.98 -12.64 -2.15
C ASP A 47 -16.45 -13.84 -2.98
N LYS A 48 -17.77 -14.09 -3.06
CA LYS A 48 -18.33 -15.29 -3.69
C LYS A 48 -17.84 -15.49 -5.11
N GLU A 49 -17.92 -14.45 -5.95
CA GLU A 49 -17.51 -14.58 -7.36
C GLU A 49 -16.03 -14.92 -7.51
N LYS A 50 -15.16 -14.29 -6.72
CA LYS A 50 -13.72 -14.54 -6.75
C LYS A 50 -13.37 -15.93 -6.21
N VAL A 51 -14.02 -16.38 -5.15
CA VAL A 51 -13.87 -17.74 -4.60
C VAL A 51 -14.36 -18.78 -5.61
N LEU A 52 -15.49 -18.54 -6.28
CA LEU A 52 -16.00 -19.40 -7.35
C LEU A 52 -15.04 -19.45 -8.54
N ALA A 53 -14.44 -18.32 -8.92
CA ALA A 53 -13.43 -18.28 -9.97
C ALA A 53 -12.17 -19.08 -9.59
N VAL A 54 -11.71 -18.97 -8.34
CA VAL A 54 -10.64 -19.81 -7.78
C VAL A 54 -11.03 -21.28 -7.84
N ARG A 55 -12.21 -21.65 -7.34
CA ARG A 55 -12.70 -23.04 -7.33
C ARG A 55 -12.86 -23.64 -8.72
N LYS A 56 -13.31 -22.83 -9.68
CA LYS A 56 -13.37 -23.22 -11.09
C LYS A 56 -11.97 -23.49 -11.63
N TYR A 57 -10.99 -22.65 -11.32
CA TYR A 57 -9.62 -22.83 -11.78
C TYR A 57 -8.94 -24.04 -11.12
N ILE A 58 -9.06 -24.25 -9.81
CA ILE A 58 -8.38 -25.36 -9.13
C ILE A 58 -8.82 -26.73 -9.64
N LYS A 59 -10.08 -26.86 -10.10
CA LYS A 59 -10.62 -28.08 -10.75
C LYS A 59 -10.00 -28.37 -12.12
N THR A 60 -9.33 -27.40 -12.73
CA THR A 60 -8.64 -27.56 -14.01
C THR A 60 -7.16 -27.87 -13.86
N ILE A 61 -6.65 -27.91 -12.62
CA ILE A 61 -5.22 -28.13 -12.38
C ILE A 61 -4.86 -29.58 -12.74
N SER A 62 -3.80 -29.70 -13.53
CA SER A 62 -3.16 -30.93 -13.97
C SER A 62 -1.65 -30.75 -13.99
N GLY A 63 -0.88 -31.81 -14.29
CA GLY A 63 0.58 -31.78 -14.25
C GLY A 63 1.18 -32.13 -12.88
N PHE A 64 0.39 -32.80 -12.04
CA PHE A 64 0.80 -33.39 -10.76
C PHE A 64 0.38 -34.86 -10.75
N LYS A 65 1.00 -35.67 -9.89
CA LYS A 65 0.66 -37.10 -9.73
C LYS A 65 -0.81 -37.26 -9.35
N SER A 66 -1.30 -36.40 -8.47
CA SER A 66 -2.72 -36.28 -8.12
C SER A 66 -3.02 -34.88 -7.62
N VAL A 67 -4.23 -34.38 -7.88
CA VAL A 67 -4.74 -33.12 -7.34
C VAL A 67 -5.97 -33.40 -6.48
N ASN A 68 -5.83 -33.17 -5.17
CA ASN A 68 -6.87 -33.36 -4.18
C ASN A 68 -7.39 -31.99 -3.74
N ILE A 69 -8.69 -31.74 -3.90
CA ILE A 69 -9.27 -30.42 -3.62
C ILE A 69 -10.16 -30.52 -2.37
N VAL A 70 -9.91 -29.64 -1.42
CA VAL A 70 -10.72 -29.47 -0.20
C VAL A 70 -11.39 -28.11 -0.25
N GLU A 71 -12.67 -28.08 -0.64
CA GLU A 71 -13.52 -26.89 -0.61
C GLU A 71 -14.24 -26.82 0.73
N ARG A 72 -14.04 -25.72 1.48
CA ARG A 72 -14.76 -25.51 2.74
C ARG A 72 -16.01 -24.66 2.53
N GLU A 73 -17.09 -24.94 3.25
CA GLU A 73 -18.31 -24.13 3.13
C GLU A 73 -18.11 -22.71 3.69
N GLN A 74 -17.40 -22.60 4.81
CA GLN A 74 -17.16 -21.35 5.52
C GLN A 74 -15.71 -20.89 5.37
N ASN A 75 -15.48 -19.59 5.56
CA ASN A 75 -14.13 -19.06 5.67
C ASN A 75 -13.57 -19.26 7.08
N LEU A 76 -12.46 -19.99 7.21
CA LEU A 76 -11.80 -20.20 8.51
C LEU A 76 -10.81 -19.08 8.84
N GLY A 77 -10.41 -18.31 7.82
CA GLY A 77 -9.32 -17.36 7.87
C GLY A 77 -7.98 -18.07 7.65
N LEU A 78 -7.03 -17.36 7.03
CA LEU A 78 -5.74 -17.91 6.58
C LEU A 78 -5.02 -18.73 7.67
N GLY A 79 -4.92 -18.19 8.89
CA GLY A 79 -4.24 -18.86 10.00
C GLY A 79 -4.88 -20.21 10.35
N ASN A 80 -6.19 -20.28 10.52
CA ASN A 80 -6.88 -21.53 10.86
C ASN A 80 -6.90 -22.49 9.67
N SER A 81 -7.00 -21.96 8.45
CA SER A 81 -6.95 -22.73 7.20
C SER A 81 -5.62 -23.49 7.11
N ILE A 82 -4.49 -22.80 7.32
CA ILE A 82 -3.15 -23.37 7.34
C ILE A 82 -2.99 -24.36 8.48
N ILE A 83 -3.33 -23.98 9.72
CA ILE A 83 -3.15 -24.87 10.88
C ILE A 83 -3.91 -26.18 10.68
N THR A 84 -5.16 -26.11 10.22
CA THR A 84 -5.99 -27.31 10.01
C THR A 84 -5.47 -28.15 8.85
N GLY A 85 -5.20 -27.54 7.68
CA GLY A 85 -4.75 -28.27 6.50
C GLY A 85 -3.36 -28.87 6.66
N VAL A 86 -2.42 -28.14 7.26
CA VAL A 86 -1.07 -28.67 7.54
C VAL A 86 -1.17 -29.84 8.52
N THR A 87 -1.94 -29.71 9.60
CA THR A 87 -2.12 -30.78 10.60
C THR A 87 -2.74 -32.03 9.97
N GLU A 88 -3.74 -31.88 9.10
CA GLU A 88 -4.38 -32.99 8.40
C GLU A 88 -3.37 -33.77 7.52
N ILE A 89 -2.66 -33.05 6.64
CA ILE A 89 -1.74 -33.66 5.69
C ILE A 89 -0.52 -34.25 6.40
N ILE A 90 0.07 -33.52 7.34
CA ILE A 90 1.29 -33.97 8.00
C ILE A 90 1.06 -35.19 8.91
N ASN A 91 -0.15 -35.34 9.47
CA ASN A 91 -0.49 -36.54 10.24
C ASN A 91 -0.58 -37.79 9.36
N ARG A 92 -0.93 -37.64 8.08
CA ARG A 92 -1.02 -38.74 7.11
C ARG A 92 0.34 -39.06 6.48
N TYR A 93 1.13 -38.05 6.13
CA TYR A 93 2.34 -38.21 5.31
C TYR A 93 3.65 -38.03 6.07
N SER A 94 3.60 -37.55 7.32
CA SER A 94 4.74 -37.23 8.20
C SER A 94 5.68 -36.12 7.73
N ARG A 95 5.46 -35.56 6.54
CA ARG A 95 6.19 -34.44 5.94
C ARG A 95 5.26 -33.65 5.02
N ILE A 96 5.56 -32.38 4.76
CA ILE A 96 4.72 -31.50 3.94
C ILE A 96 5.53 -30.35 3.34
N ILE A 97 5.14 -29.89 2.15
CA ILE A 97 5.56 -28.62 1.55
C ILE A 97 4.34 -27.70 1.48
N VAL A 98 4.47 -26.44 1.91
CA VAL A 98 3.35 -25.51 2.07
C VAL A 98 3.57 -24.25 1.24
N LEU A 99 2.57 -23.89 0.43
CA LEU A 99 2.51 -22.64 -0.35
C LEU A 99 1.16 -21.94 -0.18
N GLU A 100 1.13 -20.65 -0.46
CA GLU A 100 -0.08 -19.83 -0.60
C GLU A 100 -0.30 -19.42 -2.06
N ASP A 101 -1.44 -18.82 -2.35
CA ASP A 101 -1.87 -18.44 -3.70
C ASP A 101 -1.11 -17.27 -4.33
N ASP A 102 -0.11 -16.70 -3.65
CA ASP A 102 0.67 -15.55 -4.10
C ASP A 102 2.18 -15.81 -4.22
N MET A 103 2.60 -17.07 -4.27
CA MET A 103 4.01 -17.48 -4.36
C MET A 103 4.38 -18.00 -5.75
N ILE A 104 5.36 -17.38 -6.41
CA ILE A 104 5.96 -17.86 -7.67
C ILE A 104 7.22 -18.64 -7.34
N SER A 105 7.25 -19.93 -7.67
CA SER A 105 8.40 -20.81 -7.41
C SER A 105 9.42 -20.85 -8.54
N SER A 106 10.69 -21.02 -8.19
CA SER A 106 11.74 -21.53 -9.08
C SER A 106 11.37 -22.92 -9.60
N PRO A 107 11.80 -23.31 -10.81
CA PRO A 107 11.73 -24.71 -11.28
C PRO A 107 12.45 -25.73 -10.36
N TYR A 108 13.36 -25.27 -9.51
CA TYR A 108 14.14 -26.13 -8.60
C TYR A 108 13.60 -26.14 -7.16
N PHE A 109 12.49 -25.45 -6.89
CA PHE A 109 11.97 -25.29 -5.53
C PHE A 109 11.55 -26.64 -4.91
N LEU A 110 10.76 -27.45 -5.64
CA LEU A 110 10.32 -28.75 -5.12
C LEU A 110 11.49 -29.72 -4.92
N ARG A 111 12.51 -29.64 -5.79
CA ARG A 111 13.73 -30.44 -5.64
C ARG A 111 14.45 -30.08 -4.35
N PHE A 112 14.75 -28.80 -4.14
CA PHE A 112 15.41 -28.33 -2.93
C PHE A 112 14.65 -28.76 -1.66
N MET A 113 13.32 -28.56 -1.64
CA MET A 113 12.51 -28.94 -0.48
C MET A 113 12.56 -30.44 -0.18
N ASN A 114 12.44 -31.28 -1.20
CA ASN A 114 12.45 -32.74 -0.99
C ASN A 114 13.84 -33.27 -0.66
N GLU A 115 14.89 -32.78 -1.33
CA GLU A 115 16.28 -33.16 -1.02
C GLU A 115 16.63 -32.75 0.41
N ALA A 116 16.26 -31.55 0.85
CA ALA A 116 16.49 -31.10 2.23
C ALA A 116 15.68 -31.91 3.25
N LEU A 117 14.42 -32.23 2.95
CA LEU A 117 13.57 -33.06 3.83
C LEU A 117 14.11 -34.48 3.99
N GLU A 118 14.70 -35.06 2.95
CA GLU A 118 15.34 -36.39 3.00
C GLU A 118 16.69 -36.30 3.72
N PHE A 119 17.52 -35.31 3.40
CA PHE A 119 18.87 -35.16 3.93
C PHE A 119 18.90 -34.89 5.45
N TYR A 120 17.98 -34.07 5.95
CA TYR A 120 17.91 -33.69 7.37
C TYR A 120 16.81 -34.44 8.15
N GLU A 121 16.27 -35.55 7.61
CA GLU A 121 15.14 -36.29 8.20
C GLU A 121 15.43 -36.75 9.64
N ASP A 122 16.65 -37.19 9.92
CA ASP A 122 17.07 -37.69 11.24
C ASP A 122 17.67 -36.60 12.14
N GLU A 123 17.90 -35.39 11.62
CA GLU A 123 18.55 -34.34 12.41
C GLU A 123 17.57 -33.64 13.35
N GLU A 124 17.73 -33.87 14.65
CA GLU A 124 16.77 -33.38 15.66
C GLU A 124 16.77 -31.85 15.79
N LYS A 125 17.89 -31.19 15.52
CA LYS A 125 18.00 -29.73 15.60
C LYS A 125 17.28 -29.02 14.46
N VAL A 126 17.11 -29.67 13.32
CA VAL A 126 16.47 -29.10 12.12
C VAL A 126 14.98 -29.38 12.16
N ALA A 127 14.16 -28.34 12.11
CA ALA A 127 12.70 -28.48 12.22
C ALA A 127 11.93 -27.96 11.01
N SER A 128 12.55 -27.15 10.15
CA SER A 128 11.88 -26.59 8.98
C SER A 128 12.88 -26.30 7.86
N ILE A 129 12.37 -26.25 6.63
CA ILE A 129 13.11 -25.83 5.43
C ILE A 129 12.36 -24.63 4.86
N HIS A 130 13.09 -23.59 4.44
CA HIS A 130 12.51 -22.37 3.91
C HIS A 130 12.92 -22.12 2.46
N GLY A 131 12.09 -21.44 1.68
CA GLY A 131 12.30 -21.23 0.26
C GLY A 131 12.50 -19.77 -0.14
N TYR A 132 12.32 -18.81 0.78
CA TYR A 132 12.42 -17.39 0.48
C TYR A 132 13.64 -16.73 1.12
N ILE A 133 14.19 -15.71 0.44
CA ILE A 133 15.29 -14.88 0.93
C ILE A 133 14.98 -13.41 0.64
N TYR A 134 15.18 -12.56 1.65
CA TYR A 134 15.09 -11.10 1.50
C TYR A 134 16.05 -10.59 0.40
N PRO A 135 15.76 -9.47 -0.29
CA PRO A 135 16.64 -8.93 -1.33
C PRO A 135 17.87 -8.21 -0.75
N VAL A 136 18.69 -9.00 -0.09
CA VAL A 136 19.98 -8.60 0.45
C VAL A 136 20.96 -8.39 -0.70
N LYS A 137 21.86 -7.42 -0.55
CA LYS A 137 22.92 -7.15 -1.53
C LYS A 137 24.15 -8.03 -1.31
N SER A 138 24.36 -8.47 -0.08
CA SER A 138 25.50 -9.30 0.32
C SER A 138 25.29 -10.74 -0.13
N GLN A 139 26.38 -11.40 -0.51
CA GLN A 139 26.36 -12.82 -0.87
C GLN A 139 26.10 -13.67 0.38
N LEU A 140 25.12 -14.57 0.29
CA LEU A 140 24.85 -15.60 1.30
C LEU A 140 25.54 -16.91 0.91
N PRO A 141 25.82 -17.80 1.88
CA PRO A 141 26.24 -19.18 1.59
C PRO A 141 25.18 -19.94 0.78
N GLU A 142 25.58 -20.98 0.04
CA GLU A 142 24.68 -21.80 -0.79
C GLU A 142 23.47 -22.31 0.00
N THR A 143 23.70 -22.75 1.23
CA THR A 143 22.68 -23.01 2.25
C THR A 143 23.21 -22.61 3.62
N PHE A 144 22.30 -22.26 4.54
CA PHE A 144 22.65 -21.89 5.92
C PHE A 144 21.48 -22.10 6.87
N PHE A 145 21.75 -22.15 8.16
CA PHE A 145 20.71 -22.28 9.19
C PHE A 145 20.48 -20.97 9.95
N LEU A 146 19.22 -20.68 10.27
CA LEU A 146 18.85 -19.66 11.26
C LEU A 146 17.89 -20.26 12.30
N ARG A 147 17.87 -19.70 13.51
CA ARG A 147 16.97 -20.12 14.58
C ARG A 147 15.55 -19.61 14.34
N GLY A 148 14.55 -20.45 14.64
CA GLY A 148 13.13 -20.14 14.40
C GLY A 148 12.66 -20.69 13.06
N ALA A 149 11.63 -20.08 12.47
CA ALA A 149 11.09 -20.44 11.15
C ALA A 149 10.37 -19.30 10.44
N ASP A 150 10.25 -19.41 9.12
CA ASP A 150 9.54 -18.48 8.25
C ASP A 150 8.44 -19.18 7.44
N CYS A 151 7.60 -18.39 6.75
CA CYS A 151 6.31 -18.87 6.22
C CYS A 151 6.12 -18.76 4.69
N TRP A 152 7.02 -18.11 3.96
CA TRP A 152 6.94 -18.00 2.49
C TRP A 152 7.59 -19.17 1.76
N GLY A 153 6.77 -20.18 1.47
CA GLY A 153 7.17 -21.42 0.81
C GLY A 153 8.13 -22.21 1.70
N TRP A 154 7.60 -23.16 2.44
CA TRP A 154 8.35 -23.86 3.48
C TRP A 154 7.95 -25.33 3.54
N ALA A 155 8.78 -26.13 4.20
CA ALA A 155 8.53 -27.54 4.40
C ALA A 155 8.91 -27.94 5.83
N THR A 156 8.23 -28.96 6.36
CA THR A 156 8.54 -29.50 7.68
C THR A 156 8.16 -30.98 7.79
N TRP A 157 8.61 -31.61 8.86
CA TRP A 157 8.23 -32.95 9.29
C TRP A 157 7.20 -32.87 10.42
N LYS A 158 6.49 -33.97 10.65
CA LYS A 158 5.57 -34.11 11.80
C LYS A 158 6.26 -33.80 13.12
N LYS A 159 7.53 -34.24 13.29
CA LYS A 159 8.34 -33.92 14.47
C LYS A 159 8.51 -32.41 14.69
N GLY A 160 8.67 -31.64 13.61
CA GLY A 160 8.78 -30.19 13.66
C GLY A 160 7.44 -29.54 13.95
N TRP A 161 6.38 -29.92 13.21
CA TRP A 161 5.04 -29.36 13.39
C TRP A 161 4.44 -29.62 14.78
N ASN A 162 4.75 -30.76 15.40
CA ASN A 162 4.33 -31.07 16.78
C ASN A 162 4.86 -30.07 17.83
N LEU A 163 5.86 -29.26 17.49
CA LEU A 163 6.40 -28.22 18.37
C LEU A 163 5.59 -26.92 18.30
N PHE A 164 4.65 -26.80 17.36
CA PHE A 164 3.88 -25.58 17.16
C PHE A 164 2.93 -25.31 18.35
N GLU A 165 3.18 -24.20 19.05
CA GLU A 165 2.32 -23.69 20.11
C GLU A 165 1.39 -22.64 19.52
N THR A 166 0.09 -22.81 19.77
CA THR A 166 -0.95 -21.93 19.20
C THR A 166 -1.27 -20.74 20.11
N ASP A 167 -0.94 -20.81 21.40
CA ASP A 167 -1.16 -19.70 22.33
C ASP A 167 0.00 -18.68 22.30
N GLY A 168 -0.26 -17.54 21.66
CA GLY A 168 0.69 -16.43 21.59
C GLY A 168 1.03 -15.80 22.94
N SER A 169 0.12 -15.85 23.92
CA SER A 169 0.36 -15.32 25.27
C SER A 169 1.37 -16.18 26.01
N LYS A 170 1.23 -17.51 25.91
CA LYS A 170 2.19 -18.47 26.46
C LYS A 170 3.58 -18.31 25.84
N LEU A 171 3.66 -18.19 24.51
CA LEU A 171 4.92 -17.92 23.79
C LEU A 171 5.59 -16.61 24.25
N LEU A 172 4.81 -15.53 24.36
CA LEU A 172 5.32 -14.24 24.82
C LEU A 172 5.81 -14.28 26.27
N TYR A 173 5.10 -15.02 27.14
CA TYR A 173 5.52 -15.23 28.52
C TYR A 173 6.88 -15.95 28.59
N GLU A 174 7.03 -17.06 27.86
CA GLU A 174 8.29 -17.82 27.84
C GLU A 174 9.45 -16.98 27.27
N LEU A 175 9.24 -16.20 26.22
CA LEU A 175 10.27 -15.30 25.69
C LEU A 175 10.74 -14.26 26.72
N LYS A 176 9.82 -13.72 27.52
CA LYS A 176 10.15 -12.80 28.62
C LYS A 176 10.89 -13.50 29.74
N LYS A 177 10.36 -14.65 30.19
CA LYS A 177 10.92 -15.44 31.30
C LYS A 177 12.37 -15.84 31.03
N ASN A 178 12.69 -16.20 29.79
CA ASN A 178 14.03 -16.61 29.36
C ASN A 178 14.91 -15.43 28.89
N ASN A 179 14.45 -14.18 29.00
CA ASN A 179 15.15 -12.96 28.57
C ASN A 179 15.60 -12.96 27.10
N LEU A 180 14.77 -13.53 26.20
CA LEU A 180 15.11 -13.76 24.80
C LEU A 180 14.59 -12.68 23.83
N LEU A 181 13.84 -11.68 24.31
CA LEU A 181 13.14 -10.71 23.46
C LEU A 181 14.07 -9.98 22.47
N ARG A 182 15.27 -9.57 22.91
CA ARG A 182 16.21 -8.87 22.02
C ARG A 182 16.69 -9.76 20.89
N LYS A 183 17.06 -11.01 21.18
CA LYS A 183 17.49 -11.99 20.16
C LYS A 183 16.31 -12.34 19.24
N PHE A 184 15.11 -12.49 19.79
CA PHE A 184 13.88 -12.72 19.04
C PHE A 184 13.56 -11.61 18.06
N ASP A 185 13.90 -10.35 18.37
CA ASP A 185 13.70 -9.17 17.51
C ASP A 185 14.86 -8.93 16.51
N LEU A 186 15.63 -9.97 16.16
CA LEU A 186 16.85 -9.85 15.36
C LEU A 186 17.78 -8.75 15.93
N ASN A 187 18.08 -8.84 17.22
CA ASN A 187 18.87 -7.85 17.95
C ASN A 187 18.31 -6.42 17.88
N GLY A 188 17.00 -6.29 17.70
CA GLY A 188 16.25 -5.03 17.67
C GLY A 188 16.05 -4.44 16.28
N THR A 189 16.44 -5.15 15.21
CA THR A 189 16.25 -4.66 13.84
C THR A 189 14.90 -5.01 13.24
N TYR A 190 14.15 -5.98 13.81
CA TYR A 190 12.84 -6.37 13.32
C TYR A 190 11.83 -6.60 14.46
N PRO A 191 10.58 -6.07 14.37
CA PRO A 191 9.68 -5.98 15.52
C PRO A 191 8.86 -7.27 15.80
N TYR A 192 9.49 -8.44 15.84
CA TYR A 192 8.81 -9.73 16.05
C TYR A 192 8.04 -9.80 17.39
N THR A 193 8.60 -9.26 18.46
CA THR A 193 7.98 -9.18 19.79
C THR A 193 6.70 -8.36 19.73
N ARG A 194 6.68 -7.27 18.96
CA ARG A 194 5.47 -6.47 18.77
C ARG A 194 4.42 -7.26 18.00
N MET A 195 4.82 -7.94 16.92
CA MET A 195 3.91 -8.80 16.15
C MET A 195 3.27 -9.89 17.02
N LEU A 196 4.06 -10.54 17.88
CA LEU A 196 3.56 -11.57 18.80
C LEU A 196 2.64 -10.99 19.88
N LYS A 197 2.98 -9.82 20.43
CA LYS A 197 2.11 -9.08 21.37
C LYS A 197 0.76 -8.73 20.74
N ASP A 198 0.77 -8.23 19.51
CA ASP A 198 -0.46 -7.88 18.79
C ASP A 198 -1.28 -9.14 18.47
N GLN A 199 -0.61 -10.26 18.16
CA GLN A 199 -1.26 -11.55 17.94
C GLN A 199 -1.92 -12.07 19.23
N ALA A 200 -1.21 -12.07 20.36
CA ALA A 200 -1.74 -12.49 21.66
C ALA A 200 -2.94 -11.62 22.12
N LYS A 201 -2.98 -10.35 21.71
CA LYS A 201 -4.09 -9.42 21.99
C LYS A 201 -5.25 -9.50 20.98
N GLY A 202 -5.17 -10.41 19.99
CA GLY A 202 -6.18 -10.54 18.93
C GLY A 202 -6.18 -9.40 17.91
N LYS A 203 -5.16 -8.52 17.91
CA LYS A 203 -5.00 -7.43 16.93
C LYS A 203 -4.33 -7.90 15.62
N ASN A 204 -3.67 -9.07 15.66
CA ASN A 204 -3.06 -9.72 14.52
C ASN A 204 -3.51 -11.19 14.49
N HIS A 205 -3.92 -11.69 13.33
CA HIS A 205 -4.37 -13.08 13.17
C HIS A 205 -3.31 -13.97 12.48
N SER A 206 -2.09 -13.47 12.31
CA SER A 206 -0.98 -14.21 11.70
C SER A 206 -0.62 -15.44 12.52
N TRP A 207 -0.58 -16.60 11.84
CA TRP A 207 -0.10 -17.86 12.40
C TRP A 207 1.44 -17.93 12.37
N ALA A 208 2.07 -17.27 11.41
CA ALA A 208 3.51 -17.36 11.15
C ALA A 208 4.36 -16.88 12.32
N ILE A 209 3.95 -15.80 13.02
CA ILE A 209 4.69 -15.30 14.18
C ILE A 209 4.71 -16.30 15.34
N ARG A 210 3.64 -17.10 15.49
CA ARG A 210 3.58 -18.18 16.49
C ARG A 210 4.46 -19.35 16.07
N TRP A 211 4.52 -19.65 14.77
CA TRP A 211 5.40 -20.69 14.24
C TRP A 211 6.88 -20.34 14.45
N TYR A 212 7.27 -19.11 14.10
CA TYR A 212 8.60 -18.56 14.39
C TYR A 212 8.95 -18.67 15.89
N ALA A 213 8.07 -18.17 16.76
CA ALA A 213 8.28 -18.20 18.21
C ALA A 213 8.38 -19.62 18.80
N SER A 214 7.57 -20.56 18.29
CA SER A 214 7.57 -21.95 18.75
C SER A 214 8.93 -22.61 18.52
N LEU A 215 9.44 -22.53 17.29
CA LEU A 215 10.74 -23.11 16.94
C LEU A 215 11.90 -22.32 17.53
N PHE A 216 11.76 -20.99 17.64
CA PHE A 216 12.77 -20.15 18.25
C PHE A 216 12.95 -20.50 19.73
N LEU A 217 11.89 -20.64 20.51
CA LEU A 217 11.98 -21.02 21.93
C LEU A 217 12.55 -22.42 22.15
N LYS A 218 12.36 -23.33 21.19
CA LYS A 218 12.87 -24.71 21.21
C LYS A 218 14.27 -24.85 20.60
N GLU A 219 14.92 -23.72 20.27
CA GLU A 219 16.26 -23.67 19.69
C GLU A 219 16.40 -24.47 18.39
N LYS A 220 15.30 -24.62 17.65
CA LYS A 220 15.28 -25.34 16.40
C LYS A 220 15.75 -24.45 15.26
N LEU A 221 16.40 -25.08 14.29
CA LEU A 221 16.97 -24.45 13.11
C LEU A 221 16.07 -24.67 11.90
N THR A 222 16.05 -23.66 11.05
CA THR A 222 15.45 -23.70 9.71
C THR A 222 16.56 -23.59 8.68
N LEU A 223 16.55 -24.48 7.68
CA LEU A 223 17.46 -24.41 6.54
C LEU A 223 16.96 -23.35 5.55
N TYR A 224 17.84 -22.44 5.16
CA TYR A 224 17.62 -21.41 4.16
C TYR A 224 18.53 -21.64 2.95
N PRO A 225 18.06 -21.33 1.73
CA PRO A 225 18.89 -21.27 0.54
C PRO A 225 19.70 -19.97 0.50
N GLY A 226 20.82 -19.94 -0.21
CA GLY A 226 21.59 -18.72 -0.47
C GLY A 226 20.92 -17.74 -1.42
N MET A 227 19.98 -18.23 -2.23
CA MET A 227 19.19 -17.45 -3.17
C MET A 227 17.73 -17.88 -3.12
N SER A 228 16.82 -16.92 -3.23
CA SER A 228 15.40 -17.21 -3.08
C SER A 228 14.89 -18.20 -4.14
N LEU A 229 14.17 -19.23 -3.72
CA LEU A 229 13.43 -20.16 -4.58
C LEU A 229 11.96 -19.75 -4.72
N ILE A 230 11.52 -18.77 -3.95
CA ILE A 230 10.16 -18.20 -3.97
C ILE A 230 10.24 -16.70 -4.22
N HIS A 231 9.33 -16.19 -5.03
CA HIS A 231 9.03 -14.77 -5.11
C HIS A 231 7.58 -14.55 -4.68
N ASN A 232 7.37 -13.73 -3.65
CA ASN A 232 6.04 -13.41 -3.15
C ASN A 232 5.45 -12.22 -3.93
N THR A 233 4.30 -12.43 -4.57
CA THR A 233 3.56 -11.45 -5.37
C THR A 233 2.40 -10.80 -4.64
N GLY A 234 2.13 -11.19 -3.39
CA GLY A 234 1.02 -10.70 -2.55
C GLY A 234 1.28 -9.37 -1.86
N ASN A 235 2.48 -8.79 -2.02
CA ASN A 235 2.83 -7.45 -1.55
C ASN A 235 2.30 -6.34 -2.48
N ASP A 236 1.16 -6.58 -3.13
CA ASP A 236 0.51 -5.70 -4.12
C ASP A 236 -0.83 -5.14 -3.62
N GLU A 237 -1.04 -5.12 -2.29
CA GLU A 237 -2.27 -4.71 -1.57
C GLU A 237 -3.44 -5.70 -1.68
N SER A 238 -3.30 -6.84 -2.38
CA SER A 238 -4.33 -7.89 -2.36
C SER A 238 -4.28 -8.75 -1.09
N GLY A 239 -3.15 -8.68 -0.35
CA GLY A 239 -2.81 -9.27 0.95
C GLY A 239 -3.81 -9.03 2.09
N THR A 240 -4.15 -10.06 2.89
CA THR A 240 -4.84 -9.84 4.20
C THR A 240 -3.96 -9.16 5.25
N HIS A 241 -2.64 -9.06 5.00
CA HIS A 241 -1.63 -8.62 5.96
C HIS A 241 -0.54 -7.70 5.38
N CYS A 242 -0.69 -7.15 4.16
CA CYS A 242 0.36 -6.38 3.49
C CYS A 242 -0.12 -5.05 2.88
N SER A 243 0.70 -4.00 3.03
CA SER A 243 0.72 -2.77 2.23
C SER A 243 1.67 -2.94 1.03
N ALA A 244 1.50 -2.18 -0.06
CA ALA A 244 2.38 -2.27 -1.23
C ALA A 244 3.84 -1.96 -0.84
N THR A 245 4.76 -2.91 -1.07
CA THR A 245 6.18 -2.67 -0.77
C THR A 245 7.12 -3.50 -1.65
N ASP A 246 8.11 -2.83 -2.24
CA ASP A 246 9.19 -3.46 -3.01
C ASP A 246 10.26 -4.10 -2.11
N ILE A 247 10.23 -3.85 -0.80
CA ILE A 247 11.29 -4.32 0.11
C ILE A 247 11.41 -5.84 0.10
N PHE A 248 10.32 -6.57 -0.12
CA PHE A 248 10.36 -8.04 -0.13
C PHE A 248 10.55 -8.65 -1.53
N ASN A 249 10.74 -7.83 -2.57
CA ASN A 249 10.88 -8.29 -3.94
C ASN A 249 12.26 -8.91 -4.18
N THR A 250 12.31 -10.22 -4.40
CA THR A 250 13.54 -10.99 -4.57
C THR A 250 13.63 -11.64 -5.95
N ALA A 251 14.85 -11.81 -6.46
CA ALA A 251 15.12 -12.58 -7.66
C ALA A 251 15.07 -14.07 -7.35
N ILE A 252 14.50 -14.85 -8.28
CA ILE A 252 14.38 -16.30 -8.13
C ILE A 252 15.61 -17.01 -8.69
N ALA A 253 16.08 -18.03 -7.98
CA ALA A 253 17.14 -18.93 -8.42
C ALA A 253 16.82 -19.58 -9.77
N LYS A 254 17.77 -19.46 -10.72
CA LYS A 254 17.70 -20.06 -12.06
C LYS A 254 18.53 -21.33 -12.20
N LYS A 255 19.19 -21.75 -11.13
CA LYS A 255 20.02 -22.95 -11.03
C LYS A 255 19.61 -23.72 -9.77
N PRO A 256 19.78 -25.06 -9.73
CA PRO A 256 19.51 -25.84 -8.53
C PRO A 256 20.46 -25.42 -7.41
N ILE A 257 19.95 -25.42 -6.18
CA ILE A 257 20.71 -25.15 -4.96
C ILE A 257 21.17 -26.48 -4.39
N ARG A 258 22.47 -26.59 -4.09
CA ARG A 258 23.05 -27.86 -3.60
C ARG A 258 22.87 -27.99 -2.09
N ILE A 259 22.36 -29.13 -1.66
CA ILE A 259 22.38 -29.54 -0.25
C ILE A 259 23.74 -30.20 0.01
N GLU A 260 24.48 -29.64 0.96
CA GLU A 260 25.78 -30.17 1.41
C GLU A 260 25.77 -30.27 2.94
N HIS A 261 26.68 -31.08 3.49
CA HIS A 261 26.91 -31.10 4.92
C HIS A 261 27.50 -29.77 5.37
N ILE A 262 26.69 -28.97 6.07
CA ILE A 262 27.10 -27.73 6.72
C ILE A 262 26.96 -27.87 8.24
N PRO A 263 27.69 -27.06 9.04
CA PRO A 263 27.52 -27.06 10.50
C PRO A 263 26.07 -26.80 10.90
N ILE A 264 25.50 -27.68 11.73
CA ILE A 264 24.11 -27.58 12.25
C ILE A 264 24.06 -26.60 13.43
N ILE A 265 24.36 -25.34 13.12
CA ILE A 265 24.38 -24.20 14.04
C ILE A 265 23.82 -22.97 13.30
N GLU A 266 23.33 -22.00 14.07
CA GLU A 266 22.90 -20.71 13.52
C GLU A 266 24.06 -19.99 12.83
N ASN A 267 23.88 -19.59 11.58
CA ASN A 267 24.89 -18.90 10.81
C ASN A 267 24.89 -17.39 11.15
N GLU A 268 25.84 -16.98 11.99
CA GLU A 268 25.95 -15.60 12.46
C GLU A 268 26.17 -14.59 11.32
N SER A 269 26.90 -14.96 10.27
CA SER A 269 27.16 -14.08 9.13
C SER A 269 25.89 -13.80 8.33
N ALA A 270 25.07 -14.84 8.08
CA ALA A 270 23.78 -14.69 7.41
C ALA A 270 22.78 -13.92 8.27
N LEU A 271 22.75 -14.19 9.58
CA LEU A 271 21.95 -13.43 10.55
C LEU A 271 22.30 -11.94 10.48
N LYS A 272 23.60 -11.62 10.44
CA LYS A 272 24.06 -10.23 10.36
C LYS A 272 23.63 -9.52 9.08
N ILE A 273 23.67 -10.22 7.95
CA ILE A 273 23.18 -9.69 6.66
C ILE A 273 21.69 -9.34 6.76
N PHE A 274 20.88 -10.18 7.42
CA PHE A 274 19.45 -9.89 7.63
C PHE A 274 19.25 -8.70 8.58
N GLU A 275 20.01 -8.62 9.67
CA GLU A 275 19.97 -7.44 10.57
C GLU A 275 20.26 -6.14 9.82
N ASP A 276 21.32 -6.11 9.02
CA ASP A 276 21.76 -4.92 8.29
C ASP A 276 20.74 -4.53 7.21
N TYR A 277 20.17 -5.52 6.53
CA TYR A 277 19.07 -5.31 5.59
C TYR A 277 17.86 -4.65 6.27
N PHE A 278 17.43 -5.13 7.45
CA PHE A 278 16.31 -4.52 8.15
C PHE A 278 16.60 -3.17 8.78
N ARG A 279 17.85 -2.94 9.21
CA ARG A 279 18.30 -1.65 9.73
C ARG A 279 18.30 -0.57 8.64
N THR A 280 18.77 -0.91 7.43
CA THR A 280 18.85 0.02 6.30
C THR A 280 17.48 0.34 5.70
N ASN A 281 16.57 -0.64 5.64
CA ASN A 281 15.23 -0.44 5.10
C ASN A 281 14.23 0.14 6.14
N LYS A 282 14.73 0.81 7.19
CA LYS A 282 13.99 1.38 8.34
C LYS A 282 12.55 0.88 8.41
N PHE A 283 12.32 -0.23 9.11
CA PHE A 283 10.98 -0.60 9.57
C PHE A 283 10.46 0.48 10.53
N SER A 284 10.03 1.63 9.99
CA SER A 284 9.24 2.58 10.75
C SER A 284 7.95 1.85 11.07
N SER A 285 7.70 1.73 12.37
CA SER A 285 6.71 0.83 12.94
C SER A 285 5.25 1.29 12.75
N VAL A 286 4.97 1.91 11.60
CA VAL A 286 3.74 2.62 11.24
C VAL A 286 3.07 2.07 9.97
N SER A 287 3.77 1.38 9.06
CA SER A 287 3.18 1.03 7.74
C SER A 287 2.64 -0.39 7.55
N LEU A 288 2.71 -1.29 8.55
CA LEU A 288 2.17 -2.66 8.39
C LEU A 288 0.81 -2.93 9.06
N PHE A 289 0.44 -2.25 10.15
CA PHE A 289 -0.81 -2.58 10.86
C PHE A 289 -1.42 -1.38 11.62
N GLY A 290 -2.08 -0.50 10.87
CA GLY A 290 -3.10 0.41 11.38
C GLY A 290 -4.07 0.71 10.25
N LYS A 291 -5.14 -0.06 10.07
CA LYS A 291 -6.42 0.22 10.74
C LYS A 291 -7.34 -1.00 10.66
N ILE A 292 -7.73 -1.55 11.82
CA ILE A 292 -9.04 -2.20 12.01
C ILE A 292 -9.63 -1.64 13.30
N PHE A 293 -10.75 -0.94 13.17
CA PHE A 293 -11.97 -1.02 13.99
C PHE A 293 -13.07 -0.56 13.02
N GLY A 294 -14.05 -1.39 12.65
CA GLY A 294 -15.11 -1.89 13.50
C GLY A 294 -16.37 -1.05 13.23
N LYS A 295 -17.24 -1.50 12.33
CA LYS A 295 -18.69 -1.19 12.31
C LYS A 295 -19.41 -2.01 11.23
N VAL A 296 -20.01 -3.11 11.67
CA VAL A 296 -21.23 -3.64 11.07
C VAL A 296 -22.39 -2.88 11.70
N SER A 297 -23.19 -2.16 10.90
CA SER A 297 -24.64 -2.10 11.07
C SER A 297 -25.30 -1.42 9.87
N LYS A 298 -26.16 -2.19 9.17
CA LYS A 298 -27.38 -1.82 8.43
C LYS A 298 -27.41 -0.52 7.62
N ILE A 299 -27.71 -0.63 6.33
CA ILE A 299 -28.93 -0.11 5.66
C ILE A 299 -28.87 -0.46 4.16
N CYS A 300 -29.96 -1.06 3.64
CA CYS A 300 -30.22 -1.27 2.22
C CYS A 300 -30.72 0.03 1.55
N LYS A 301 -30.29 0.31 0.31
CA LYS A 301 -31.13 0.26 -0.91
C LYS A 301 -30.47 0.95 -2.12
N LYS A 302 -30.58 0.25 -3.26
CA LYS A 302 -30.65 0.68 -4.68
C LYS A 302 -29.63 1.71 -5.20
N THR A 303 -28.64 1.22 -5.97
CA THR A 303 -28.13 1.96 -7.14
C THR A 303 -27.59 1.00 -8.22
N THR A 304 -27.62 1.47 -9.45
CA THR A 304 -27.70 0.79 -10.75
C THR A 304 -26.46 -0.02 -11.17
N ILE A 305 -26.71 -1.08 -11.96
CA ILE A 305 -25.81 -2.11 -12.54
C ILE A 305 -24.45 -1.61 -13.07
N GLY A 306 -24.32 -0.31 -13.42
CA GLY A 306 -23.05 0.30 -13.83
C GLY A 306 -21.98 0.39 -12.73
N GLN A 307 -22.37 0.36 -11.43
CA GLN A 307 -21.41 0.37 -10.31
C GLN A 307 -20.83 -1.02 -10.02
N ILE A 308 -21.53 -2.10 -10.35
CA ILE A 308 -21.14 -3.47 -10.02
C ILE A 308 -19.90 -3.90 -10.82
N ILE A 309 -19.81 -3.56 -12.12
CA ILE A 309 -18.63 -3.86 -12.96
C ILE A 309 -17.33 -3.23 -12.38
N ARG A 310 -17.46 -2.14 -11.61
CA ARG A 310 -16.35 -1.43 -10.95
C ARG A 310 -15.83 -2.15 -9.69
N GLU A 311 -16.63 -3.02 -9.08
CA GLU A 311 -16.32 -3.69 -7.80
C GLU A 311 -15.81 -5.13 -7.95
N ILE A 312 -16.08 -5.80 -9.07
CA ILE A 312 -15.71 -7.20 -9.34
C ILE A 312 -14.48 -7.39 -10.25
N THR A 313 -13.96 -6.31 -10.83
CA THR A 313 -12.68 -6.33 -11.57
C THR A 313 -11.52 -6.07 -10.59
N PRO A 314 -10.52 -6.96 -10.44
CA PRO A 314 -9.40 -6.75 -9.51
C PRO A 314 -8.72 -5.38 -9.74
N PRO A 315 -8.36 -4.59 -8.71
CA PRO A 315 -7.86 -3.21 -8.88
C PRO A 315 -6.66 -3.10 -9.82
N VAL A 316 -5.84 -4.16 -9.88
CA VAL A 316 -4.68 -4.30 -10.77
C VAL A 316 -5.09 -4.65 -12.21
N ILE A 317 -6.10 -5.51 -12.43
CA ILE A 317 -6.63 -5.80 -13.78
C ILE A 317 -7.43 -4.61 -14.30
N PHE A 318 -8.19 -3.93 -13.45
CA PHE A 318 -8.89 -2.68 -13.81
C PHE A 318 -7.88 -1.54 -14.08
N LYS A 319 -6.77 -1.44 -13.34
CA LYS A 319 -5.66 -0.48 -13.62
C LYS A 319 -4.83 -0.87 -14.85
N ILE A 320 -4.53 -2.14 -15.10
CA ILE A 320 -3.73 -2.59 -16.26
C ILE A 320 -4.57 -2.54 -17.56
N TYR A 321 -5.85 -2.91 -17.49
CA TYR A 321 -6.79 -2.77 -18.60
C TYR A 321 -7.12 -1.29 -18.84
N LYS A 322 -7.44 -0.49 -17.81
CA LYS A 322 -7.52 0.99 -17.97
C LYS A 322 -6.22 1.57 -18.49
N ASN A 323 -5.03 1.19 -18.05
CA ASN A 323 -3.82 1.88 -18.53
C ASN A 323 -3.50 1.62 -20.00
N LYS A 324 -4.08 0.58 -20.62
CA LYS A 324 -4.01 0.35 -22.07
C LYS A 324 -5.28 0.76 -22.84
N THR A 325 -6.42 0.99 -22.17
CA THR A 325 -7.71 1.36 -22.80
C THR A 325 -8.41 2.59 -22.18
N ALA A 326 -7.76 3.32 -21.27
CA ALA A 326 -8.37 4.43 -20.54
C ALA A 326 -8.53 5.59 -21.49
N LYS A 327 -9.77 5.99 -21.66
CA LYS A 327 -10.13 7.22 -22.37
C LYS A 327 -9.79 8.48 -21.56
N TYR A 328 -9.73 8.35 -20.23
CA TYR A 328 -9.60 9.46 -19.27
C TYR A 328 -8.52 9.17 -18.21
N GLY A 329 -7.85 10.20 -17.72
CA GLY A 329 -6.65 10.11 -16.89
C GLY A 329 -5.50 10.94 -17.47
N PHE A 330 -4.28 10.67 -17.05
CA PHE A 330 -3.05 11.34 -17.48
C PHE A 330 -2.31 10.49 -18.52
N PHE A 331 -1.84 11.12 -19.59
CA PHE A 331 -1.23 10.43 -20.73
C PHE A 331 0.01 11.14 -21.24
N GLY A 332 0.87 10.38 -21.93
CA GLY A 332 2.05 10.93 -22.60
C GLY A 332 3.20 11.28 -21.67
N ASN A 333 4.33 11.64 -22.27
CA ASN A 333 5.51 12.19 -21.64
C ASN A 333 6.03 13.24 -22.62
N TYR A 334 5.54 14.47 -22.47
CA TYR A 334 5.80 15.56 -23.42
C TYR A 334 7.12 16.24 -23.09
N SER A 335 7.81 16.73 -24.13
CA SER A 335 9.11 17.42 -23.99
C SER A 335 9.01 18.72 -23.21
N ASP A 336 7.90 19.43 -23.36
CA ASP A 336 7.64 20.75 -22.80
C ASP A 336 6.13 21.00 -22.69
N TRP A 337 5.78 22.11 -22.02
CA TRP A 337 4.40 22.48 -21.75
C TRP A 337 3.59 22.76 -23.02
N GLU A 338 4.22 23.40 -24.02
CA GLU A 338 3.55 23.77 -25.27
C GLU A 338 3.24 22.54 -26.13
N ALA A 339 4.10 21.52 -26.12
CA ALA A 339 3.85 20.24 -26.75
C ALA A 339 2.65 19.52 -26.13
N ALA A 340 2.54 19.52 -24.80
CA ALA A 340 1.36 18.97 -24.11
C ALA A 340 0.10 19.79 -24.40
N LYS A 341 0.22 21.13 -24.43
CA LYS A 341 -0.91 22.03 -24.70
C LYS A 341 -1.49 21.81 -26.09
N LYS A 342 -0.63 21.69 -27.12
CA LYS A 342 -1.02 21.35 -28.50
C LYS A 342 -1.72 19.98 -28.60
N ALA A 343 -1.41 19.06 -27.70
CA ALA A 343 -2.03 17.73 -27.65
C ALA A 343 -3.30 17.68 -26.77
N SER A 344 -3.81 18.83 -26.34
CA SER A 344 -4.95 18.98 -25.46
C SER A 344 -6.02 19.89 -26.09
N ALA A 345 -7.29 19.67 -25.75
CA ALA A 345 -8.42 20.45 -26.25
C ALA A 345 -8.57 21.81 -25.55
N GLY A 346 -7.86 22.03 -24.44
CA GLY A 346 -7.98 23.21 -23.59
C GLY A 346 -9.04 23.06 -22.49
N TYR A 347 -9.19 24.13 -21.72
CA TYR A 347 -10.16 24.26 -20.63
C TYR A 347 -11.22 25.26 -21.06
N ASP A 348 -12.47 24.81 -21.26
CA ASP A 348 -13.59 25.72 -21.51
C ASP A 348 -13.99 26.36 -20.18
N SER A 349 -13.38 27.51 -19.90
CA SER A 349 -13.46 28.11 -18.59
C SER A 349 -14.87 28.59 -18.24
N GLU A 350 -15.69 28.97 -19.22
CA GLU A 350 -17.07 29.42 -18.99
C GLU A 350 -17.99 28.25 -18.60
N ILE A 351 -17.95 27.14 -19.34
CA ILE A 351 -18.76 25.96 -19.01
C ILE A 351 -18.37 25.40 -17.65
N ILE A 352 -17.07 25.36 -17.36
CA ILE A 352 -16.57 24.79 -16.11
C ILE A 352 -16.87 25.73 -14.94
N LEU A 353 -16.67 27.04 -15.10
CA LEU A 353 -17.06 28.03 -14.11
C LEU A 353 -18.55 27.93 -13.79
N LYS A 354 -19.42 27.82 -14.79
CA LYS A 354 -20.86 27.64 -14.57
C LYS A 354 -21.15 26.37 -13.77
N LYS A 355 -20.56 25.22 -14.13
CA LYS A 355 -20.74 23.96 -13.40
C LYS A 355 -20.28 24.04 -11.95
N VAL A 356 -19.09 24.61 -11.71
CA VAL A 356 -18.55 24.78 -10.36
C VAL A 356 -19.43 25.73 -9.55
N THR A 357 -19.91 26.82 -10.15
CA THR A 357 -20.86 27.76 -9.52
C THR A 357 -22.14 27.06 -9.10
N ASP A 358 -22.78 26.34 -10.03
CA ASP A 358 -24.05 25.64 -9.79
C ASP A 358 -23.89 24.58 -8.68
N ALA A 359 -22.77 23.85 -8.67
CA ALA A 359 -22.48 22.85 -7.63
C ALA A 359 -22.22 23.48 -6.26
N LEU A 360 -21.36 24.50 -6.19
CA LEU A 360 -20.99 25.11 -4.92
C LEU A 360 -22.11 25.95 -4.31
N LEU A 361 -23.01 26.53 -5.12
CA LEU A 361 -24.24 27.17 -4.63
C LEU A 361 -25.11 26.19 -3.85
N LYS A 362 -25.27 24.95 -4.34
CA LYS A 362 -26.01 23.91 -3.62
C LYS A 362 -25.37 23.59 -2.26
N VAL A 363 -24.04 23.55 -2.20
CA VAL A 363 -23.31 23.36 -0.94
C VAL A 363 -23.50 24.55 0.01
N LYS A 364 -23.42 25.77 -0.52
CA LYS A 364 -23.63 27.00 0.24
C LYS A 364 -25.04 27.05 0.83
N ASN A 365 -26.05 26.67 0.05
CA ASN A 365 -27.47 26.69 0.43
C ASN A 365 -27.90 25.49 1.29
N GLY A 366 -27.01 24.52 1.54
CA GLY A 366 -27.32 23.32 2.32
C GLY A 366 -28.10 22.24 1.56
N GLU A 367 -28.23 22.36 0.23
CA GLU A 367 -28.84 21.37 -0.65
C GLU A 367 -27.92 20.16 -0.92
N ALA A 368 -26.61 20.33 -0.69
CA ALA A 368 -25.61 19.27 -0.76
C ALA A 368 -24.61 19.40 0.38
N SER A 369 -24.06 18.27 0.84
CA SER A 369 -23.11 18.28 1.96
C SER A 369 -21.72 18.81 1.56
N GLY A 370 -21.31 18.60 0.31
CA GLY A 370 -20.04 19.11 -0.21
C GLY A 370 -19.92 18.88 -1.71
N GLU A 371 -18.92 19.50 -2.32
CA GLU A 371 -18.56 19.27 -3.71
C GLU A 371 -17.04 19.13 -3.87
N ARG A 372 -16.63 18.49 -4.97
CA ARG A 372 -15.25 18.43 -5.42
C ARG A 372 -15.25 18.27 -6.94
N ASP A 373 -14.50 19.14 -7.62
CA ASP A 373 -14.43 19.18 -9.08
C ASP A 373 -15.84 19.27 -9.71
N SER A 374 -16.76 20.06 -9.10
CA SER A 374 -18.18 20.21 -9.45
C SER A 374 -19.09 18.98 -9.22
N VAL A 375 -18.55 17.88 -8.70
CA VAL A 375 -19.33 16.69 -8.33
C VAL A 375 -19.86 16.85 -6.90
N LEU A 376 -21.16 16.66 -6.70
CA LEU A 376 -21.81 16.75 -5.39
C LEU A 376 -21.63 15.44 -4.59
N PHE A 377 -21.57 15.57 -3.26
CA PHE A 377 -21.48 14.45 -2.33
C PHE A 377 -22.53 14.54 -1.22
N ASP A 378 -23.03 13.40 -0.78
CA ASP A 378 -23.96 13.27 0.36
C ASP A 378 -23.26 13.53 1.71
N LYS A 379 -21.93 13.47 1.73
CA LYS A 379 -21.08 13.78 2.90
C LYS A 379 -19.84 14.54 2.46
N VAL A 380 -19.41 15.50 3.28
CA VAL A 380 -18.14 16.20 3.09
C VAL A 380 -16.99 15.19 3.02
N GLN A 381 -16.18 15.28 1.97
CA GLN A 381 -14.97 14.48 1.80
C GLN A 381 -13.78 15.26 2.35
N TYR A 382 -13.53 15.15 3.66
CA TYR A 382 -12.43 15.87 4.31
C TYR A 382 -11.07 15.35 3.87
N SER A 383 -10.16 16.27 3.52
CA SER A 383 -8.72 16.03 3.62
C SER A 383 -8.32 16.24 5.08
N TRP A 384 -8.39 15.18 5.89
CA TRP A 384 -8.04 15.26 7.32
C TRP A 384 -6.61 15.78 7.58
N PRO A 385 -5.59 15.42 6.76
CA PRO A 385 -4.25 15.99 6.93
C PRO A 385 -4.22 17.51 6.66
N LEU A 386 -4.87 17.99 5.60
CA LEU A 386 -5.00 19.43 5.32
C LEU A 386 -5.70 20.14 6.48
N LEU A 387 -6.86 19.65 6.91
CA LEU A 387 -7.60 20.23 8.02
C LEU A 387 -6.78 20.25 9.32
N GLY A 388 -6.08 19.16 9.62
CA GLY A 388 -5.18 19.07 10.76
C GLY A 388 -4.06 20.10 10.68
N GLY A 389 -3.49 20.31 9.48
CA GLY A 389 -2.52 21.35 9.20
C GLY A 389 -3.05 22.76 9.45
N LEU A 390 -4.24 23.08 8.93
CA LEU A 390 -4.87 24.39 9.10
C LEU A 390 -5.18 24.68 10.58
N LEU A 391 -5.71 23.70 11.31
CA LEU A 391 -5.96 23.81 12.75
C LEU A 391 -4.66 23.95 13.55
N TRP A 392 -3.61 23.23 13.16
CA TRP A 392 -2.29 23.35 13.78
C TRP A 392 -1.71 24.76 13.58
N ILE A 393 -1.77 25.30 12.37
CA ILE A 393 -1.34 26.68 12.08
C ILE A 393 -2.15 27.68 12.90
N ALA A 394 -3.48 27.52 12.95
CA ALA A 394 -4.34 28.39 13.73
C ALA A 394 -4.03 28.35 15.23
N SER A 395 -3.74 27.16 15.78
CA SER A 395 -3.39 26.97 17.19
C SER A 395 -2.10 27.70 17.59
N ARG A 396 -1.20 27.94 16.64
CA ARG A 396 0.04 28.68 16.84
C ARG A 396 -0.11 30.19 16.68
N ASN A 397 -1.26 30.66 16.19
CA ASN A 397 -1.53 32.05 15.86
C ASN A 397 -2.71 32.61 16.66
N ASN A 398 -2.75 32.33 17.98
CA ASN A 398 -3.81 32.78 18.88
C ASN A 398 -5.22 32.41 18.40
N ASN A 399 -5.36 31.19 17.86
CA ASN A 399 -6.59 30.65 17.29
C ASN A 399 -7.10 31.43 16.07
N ARG A 400 -6.20 32.11 15.33
CA ARG A 400 -6.50 32.86 14.09
C ARG A 400 -5.89 32.20 12.87
N LEU A 401 -6.56 32.30 11.73
CA LEU A 401 -6.06 31.79 10.45
C LEU A 401 -6.38 32.75 9.30
N THR A 402 -5.34 33.31 8.70
CA THR A 402 -5.36 34.03 7.42
C THR A 402 -4.61 33.20 6.38
N LEU A 403 -5.36 32.56 5.49
CA LEU A 403 -4.84 31.66 4.47
C LEU A 403 -4.97 32.29 3.08
N LEU A 404 -3.91 32.30 2.30
CA LEU A 404 -3.99 32.52 0.85
C LEU A 404 -4.19 31.17 0.16
N ASP A 405 -5.31 30.99 -0.52
CA ASP A 405 -5.63 29.79 -1.31
C ASP A 405 -5.47 30.10 -2.80
N PHE A 406 -4.32 29.72 -3.36
CA PHE A 406 -3.97 30.00 -4.74
C PHE A 406 -4.54 28.92 -5.64
N GLY A 407 -5.42 29.28 -6.57
CA GLY A 407 -6.15 28.29 -7.36
C GLY A 407 -7.40 27.72 -6.66
N GLY A 408 -7.88 28.38 -5.58
CA GLY A 408 -8.96 27.90 -4.71
C GLY A 408 -10.37 27.86 -5.34
N SER A 409 -10.48 28.18 -6.63
CA SER A 409 -11.74 28.24 -7.38
C SER A 409 -12.77 29.15 -6.71
N LEU A 410 -13.99 28.68 -6.44
CA LEU A 410 -15.03 29.44 -5.74
C LEU A 410 -15.07 29.18 -4.22
N GLY A 411 -14.08 28.47 -3.67
CA GLY A 411 -13.98 28.15 -2.24
C GLY A 411 -14.33 26.71 -1.87
N THR A 412 -14.12 25.75 -2.77
CA THR A 412 -14.32 24.31 -2.52
C THR A 412 -13.68 23.87 -1.20
N SER A 413 -12.38 24.13 -1.03
CA SER A 413 -11.63 23.78 0.18
C SER A 413 -12.12 24.53 1.42
N TYR A 414 -12.51 25.80 1.28
CA TYR A 414 -13.13 26.56 2.36
C TYR A 414 -14.42 25.90 2.85
N PHE A 415 -15.36 25.59 1.94
CA PHE A 415 -16.64 24.98 2.30
C PHE A 415 -16.49 23.56 2.87
N GLN A 416 -15.48 22.81 2.42
CA GLN A 416 -15.13 21.52 3.00
C GLN A 416 -14.67 21.66 4.45
N ASN A 417 -13.87 22.69 4.78
CA ASN A 417 -13.26 22.82 6.10
C ASN A 417 -14.02 23.75 7.08
N LYS A 418 -14.98 24.55 6.59
CA LYS A 418 -15.67 25.61 7.36
C LYS A 418 -16.24 25.13 8.70
N LEU A 419 -16.73 23.89 8.78
CA LEU A 419 -17.35 23.36 9.98
C LEU A 419 -16.36 23.31 11.16
N PHE A 420 -15.12 22.91 10.89
CA PHE A 420 -14.09 22.77 11.94
C PHE A 420 -13.33 24.08 12.18
N LEU A 421 -13.33 24.98 11.20
CA LEU A 421 -12.68 26.29 11.29
C LEU A 421 -13.61 27.39 11.83
N SER A 422 -14.90 27.12 12.01
CA SER A 422 -15.90 28.10 12.48
C SER A 422 -15.66 28.60 13.92
N HIS A 423 -14.91 27.85 14.72
CA HIS A 423 -14.58 28.19 16.11
C HIS A 423 -13.26 28.96 16.26
N LEU A 424 -12.60 29.29 15.15
CA LEU A 424 -11.43 30.17 15.19
C LEU A 424 -11.84 31.57 15.63
N SER A 425 -10.96 32.24 16.37
CA SER A 425 -11.20 33.63 16.82
C SER A 425 -11.22 34.61 15.65
N GLU A 426 -10.50 34.28 14.58
CA GLU A 426 -10.54 34.97 13.29
C GLU A 426 -10.23 33.97 12.17
N LEU A 427 -11.05 33.96 11.11
CA LEU A 427 -10.82 33.18 9.91
C LEU A 427 -10.90 34.10 8.69
N LYS A 428 -9.82 34.17 7.93
CA LYS A 428 -9.74 34.84 6.63
C LYS A 428 -9.20 33.87 5.60
N TRP A 429 -10.07 33.43 4.70
CA TRP A 429 -9.74 32.56 3.59
C TRP A 429 -9.73 33.40 2.31
N CYS A 430 -8.53 33.65 1.79
CA CYS A 430 -8.31 34.59 0.70
C CYS A 430 -7.97 33.84 -0.58
N ILE A 431 -8.89 33.79 -1.53
CA ILE A 431 -8.68 33.10 -2.80
C ILE A 431 -8.06 34.04 -3.81
N VAL A 432 -6.96 33.60 -4.43
CA VAL A 432 -6.38 34.24 -5.62
C VAL A 432 -6.67 33.34 -6.81
N GLU A 433 -7.40 33.86 -7.80
CA GLU A 433 -7.85 33.11 -8.96
C GLU A 433 -8.03 34.03 -10.18
N GLN A 434 -8.20 33.42 -11.36
CA GLN A 434 -8.50 34.11 -12.62
C GLN A 434 -9.74 35.01 -12.54
N GLU A 435 -9.71 36.10 -13.30
CA GLU A 435 -10.66 37.22 -13.21
C GLU A 435 -12.14 36.80 -13.17
N HIS A 436 -12.59 35.97 -14.10
CA HIS A 436 -13.97 35.46 -14.15
C HIS A 436 -14.41 34.66 -12.91
N PHE A 437 -13.54 33.85 -12.29
CA PHE A 437 -13.85 33.16 -11.03
C PHE A 437 -13.90 34.14 -9.87
N VAL A 438 -13.02 35.14 -9.83
CA VAL A 438 -13.04 36.18 -8.80
C VAL A 438 -14.32 37.00 -8.88
N GLN A 439 -14.77 37.39 -10.08
CA GLN A 439 -16.04 38.11 -10.27
C GLN A 439 -17.24 37.31 -9.75
N VAL A 440 -17.32 36.01 -10.09
CA VAL A 440 -18.37 35.10 -9.59
C VAL A 440 -18.26 34.88 -8.08
N GLY A 441 -17.03 34.67 -7.58
CA GLY A 441 -16.71 34.49 -6.17
C GLY A 441 -17.20 35.67 -5.34
N LYS A 442 -16.85 36.90 -5.74
CA LYS A 442 -17.32 38.15 -5.13
C LYS A 442 -18.84 38.28 -5.15
N LYS A 443 -19.46 37.94 -6.27
CA LYS A 443 -20.91 38.07 -6.44
C LYS A 443 -21.71 37.09 -5.59
N PHE A 444 -21.25 35.84 -5.49
CA PHE A 444 -22.08 34.74 -4.96
C PHE A 444 -21.56 34.09 -3.68
N PHE A 445 -20.27 34.17 -3.37
CA PHE A 445 -19.64 33.36 -2.31
C PHE A 445 -18.93 34.19 -1.24
N GLU A 446 -18.45 35.38 -1.60
CA GLU A 446 -17.76 36.28 -0.68
C GLU A 446 -18.61 36.60 0.56
N ASN A 447 -17.94 36.62 1.71
CA ASN A 447 -18.52 36.93 3.01
C ASN A 447 -17.41 37.44 3.94
N ASP A 448 -17.66 37.53 5.23
CA ASP A 448 -16.68 38.04 6.20
C ASP A 448 -15.42 37.17 6.27
N ASN A 449 -15.55 35.85 6.10
CA ASN A 449 -14.46 34.89 6.23
C ASN A 449 -13.86 34.42 4.90
N LEU A 450 -14.56 34.58 3.77
CA LEU A 450 -14.10 34.15 2.44
C LEU A 450 -14.01 35.38 1.53
N LYS A 451 -12.81 35.69 1.03
CA LYS A 451 -12.50 36.85 0.18
C LYS A 451 -11.86 36.41 -1.13
N PHE A 452 -12.05 37.20 -2.20
CA PHE A 452 -11.48 36.92 -3.51
C PHE A 452 -10.61 38.08 -4.03
N TYR A 453 -9.45 37.75 -4.60
CA TYR A 453 -8.47 38.71 -5.11
C TYR A 453 -8.08 38.37 -6.54
N PHE A 454 -7.94 39.41 -7.37
CA PHE A 454 -7.49 39.30 -8.76
C PHE A 454 -5.98 39.13 -8.86
N ASP A 455 -5.25 39.70 -7.91
CA ASP A 455 -3.80 39.72 -7.89
C ASP A 455 -3.24 39.14 -6.59
N PHE A 456 -2.15 38.40 -6.77
CA PHE A 456 -1.44 37.74 -5.68
C PHE A 456 -0.82 38.74 -4.70
N ASN A 457 -0.18 39.80 -5.20
CA ASN A 457 0.46 40.80 -4.36
C ASN A 457 -0.57 41.67 -3.64
N GLU A 458 -1.69 41.99 -4.29
CA GLU A 458 -2.82 42.67 -3.64
C GLU A 458 -3.29 41.91 -2.40
N CYS A 459 -3.47 40.59 -2.51
CA CYS A 459 -3.86 39.76 -1.37
C CYS A 459 -2.82 39.80 -0.24
N ILE A 460 -1.53 39.71 -0.58
CA ILE A 460 -0.45 39.76 0.41
C ILE A 460 -0.43 41.10 1.14
N ILE A 461 -0.51 42.21 0.41
CA ILE A 461 -0.45 43.57 0.98
C ILE A 461 -1.66 43.83 1.89
N LYS A 462 -2.86 43.42 1.47
CA LYS A 462 -4.10 43.69 2.22
C LYS A 462 -4.28 42.78 3.43
N GLU A 463 -4.01 41.50 3.27
CA GLU A 463 -4.40 40.50 4.28
C GLU A 463 -3.22 39.94 5.08
N ASN A 464 -1.98 40.09 4.58
CA ASN A 464 -0.77 39.57 5.19
C ASN A 464 -0.92 38.09 5.68
N PRO A 465 -1.14 37.14 4.76
CA PRO A 465 -1.48 35.76 5.10
C PRO A 465 -0.34 35.05 5.84
N GLN A 466 -0.66 34.25 6.85
CA GLN A 466 0.39 33.45 7.53
C GLN A 466 0.77 32.21 6.71
N ALA A 467 -0.19 31.67 5.95
CA ALA A 467 0.00 30.45 5.18
C ALA A 467 -0.50 30.61 3.75
N ILE A 468 0.08 29.82 2.86
CA ILE A 468 -0.40 29.63 1.49
C ILE A 468 -0.78 28.17 1.25
N LEU A 469 -1.93 27.95 0.62
CA LEU A 469 -2.42 26.65 0.15
C LEU A 469 -2.30 26.56 -1.38
N LEU A 470 -1.70 25.47 -1.82
CA LEU A 470 -1.57 25.06 -3.21
C LEU A 470 -2.20 23.66 -3.35
N SER A 471 -3.52 23.61 -3.46
CA SER A 471 -4.27 22.35 -3.56
C SER A 471 -4.74 22.08 -4.98
N SER A 472 -4.14 21.08 -5.65
CA SER A 472 -4.48 20.71 -7.04
C SER A 472 -4.33 21.86 -8.05
N VAL A 473 -3.31 22.71 -7.87
CA VAL A 473 -3.04 23.86 -8.73
C VAL A 473 -1.69 23.78 -9.44
N LEU A 474 -0.63 23.40 -8.73
CA LEU A 474 0.75 23.47 -9.23
C LEU A 474 0.94 22.70 -10.52
N GLN A 475 0.33 21.53 -10.64
CA GLN A 475 0.46 20.70 -11.82
C GLN A 475 -0.09 21.36 -13.09
N TYR A 476 -0.96 22.36 -12.96
CA TYR A 476 -1.62 23.03 -14.08
C TYR A 476 -0.97 24.37 -14.46
N ILE A 477 0.13 24.73 -13.80
CA ILE A 477 0.87 25.96 -14.09
C ILE A 477 1.97 25.66 -15.12
N PRO A 478 2.13 26.47 -16.19
CA PRO A 478 3.18 26.26 -17.19
C PRO A 478 4.60 26.28 -16.61
N TYR A 479 4.85 27.22 -15.68
CA TYR A 479 6.14 27.42 -15.01
C TYR A 479 5.98 27.30 -13.50
N PRO A 480 5.76 26.08 -12.97
CA PRO A 480 5.40 25.89 -11.57
C PRO A 480 6.52 26.31 -10.62
N TYR A 481 7.79 26.04 -10.98
CA TYR A 481 8.92 26.46 -10.14
C TYR A 481 9.07 27.99 -10.07
N ALA A 482 8.75 28.74 -11.12
CA ALA A 482 8.77 30.22 -11.07
C ALA A 482 7.70 30.77 -10.10
N LEU A 483 6.52 30.14 -10.05
CA LEU A 483 5.51 30.44 -9.02
C LEU A 483 6.04 30.11 -7.63
N LEU A 484 6.66 28.94 -7.46
CA LEU A 484 7.24 28.53 -6.17
C LEU A 484 8.37 29.45 -5.71
N GLU A 485 9.23 29.94 -6.61
CA GLU A 485 10.25 30.95 -6.31
C GLU A 485 9.61 32.25 -5.78
N THR A 486 8.52 32.68 -6.42
CA THR A 486 7.75 33.86 -5.98
C THR A 486 7.17 33.66 -4.58
N ILE A 487 6.64 32.47 -4.30
CA ILE A 487 6.10 32.11 -2.98
C ILE A 487 7.21 32.07 -1.92
N ILE A 488 8.35 31.45 -2.23
CA ILE A 488 9.51 31.41 -1.33
C ILE A 488 10.01 32.83 -1.02
N LYS A 489 10.04 33.72 -2.03
CA LYS A 489 10.46 35.12 -1.89
C LYS A 489 9.54 35.92 -0.96
N ASN A 490 8.24 35.62 -0.94
CA ASN A 490 7.27 36.26 -0.06
C ASN A 490 7.29 35.72 1.38
N ARG A 491 8.08 34.67 1.67
CA ARG A 491 8.37 34.19 3.03
C ARG A 491 7.13 33.92 3.88
N PHE A 492 6.11 33.26 3.32
CA PHE A 492 5.00 32.72 4.12
C PHE A 492 5.54 31.89 5.29
N GLU A 493 4.90 31.96 6.45
CA GLU A 493 5.31 31.13 7.58
C GLU A 493 5.13 29.65 7.25
N HIS A 494 4.02 29.33 6.58
CA HIS A 494 3.70 27.99 6.16
C HIS A 494 3.33 27.90 4.68
N ILE A 495 3.83 26.87 4.00
CA ILE A 495 3.43 26.51 2.64
C ILE A 495 2.78 25.13 2.71
N ILE A 496 1.54 25.04 2.26
CA ILE A 496 0.78 23.79 2.21
C ILE A 496 0.60 23.40 0.74
N ILE A 497 1.12 22.23 0.39
CA ILE A 497 0.85 21.56 -0.86
C ILE A 497 -0.18 20.47 -0.60
N ASP A 498 -1.23 20.38 -1.39
CA ASP A 498 -2.16 19.24 -1.35
C ASP A 498 -2.56 18.84 -2.77
N ARG A 499 -3.06 17.61 -2.93
CA ARG A 499 -3.60 17.07 -4.18
C ARG A 499 -2.67 17.31 -5.37
N THR A 500 -1.36 17.14 -5.17
CA THR A 500 -0.35 17.36 -6.21
C THR A 500 0.28 16.02 -6.61
N PRO A 501 0.43 15.69 -7.90
CA PRO A 501 0.96 14.42 -8.36
C PRO A 501 2.50 14.38 -8.36
N PHE A 502 3.06 13.32 -7.80
CA PHE A 502 4.51 13.10 -7.70
C PHE A 502 4.93 11.77 -8.33
N LEU A 503 6.15 11.72 -8.86
CA LEU A 503 6.87 10.53 -9.30
C LEU A 503 7.92 10.14 -8.26
N GLN A 504 7.97 8.85 -7.94
CA GLN A 504 8.93 8.28 -6.99
C GLN A 504 10.33 8.06 -7.59
N ARG A 505 10.44 8.04 -8.93
CA ARG A 505 11.70 7.80 -9.67
C ARG A 505 11.71 8.61 -10.97
N GLY A 506 12.90 8.89 -11.51
CA GLY A 506 13.07 9.63 -12.77
C GLY A 506 13.11 11.15 -12.57
N GLY A 507 12.86 11.94 -13.62
CA GLY A 507 12.69 13.39 -13.53
C GLY A 507 11.22 13.80 -13.49
N ASP A 508 10.99 15.11 -13.49
CA ASP A 508 9.65 15.67 -13.70
C ASP A 508 9.12 15.22 -15.07
N ARG A 509 7.80 15.08 -15.17
CA ARG A 509 7.12 14.59 -16.37
C ARG A 509 5.93 15.47 -16.70
N ILE A 510 5.82 15.84 -17.96
CA ILE A 510 4.64 16.54 -18.47
C ILE A 510 3.71 15.52 -19.11
N THR A 511 2.44 15.59 -18.74
CA THR A 511 1.37 14.74 -19.26
C THR A 511 0.24 15.61 -19.81
N VAL A 512 -0.71 15.00 -20.51
CA VAL A 512 -2.02 15.58 -20.79
C VAL A 512 -3.05 14.83 -19.95
N GLN A 513 -3.79 15.57 -19.13
CA GLN A 513 -4.96 15.05 -18.43
C GLN A 513 -6.17 15.11 -19.37
N LYS A 514 -6.86 13.99 -19.53
CA LYS A 514 -8.18 13.89 -20.18
C LYS A 514 -9.21 13.69 -19.08
N VAL A 515 -10.10 14.66 -18.91
CA VAL A 515 -11.08 14.67 -17.82
C VAL A 515 -12.30 13.83 -18.21
N PRO A 516 -12.84 12.99 -17.30
CA PRO A 516 -14.09 12.30 -17.54
C PRO A 516 -15.25 13.29 -17.80
N PRO A 517 -16.13 13.05 -18.79
CA PRO A 517 -17.22 13.96 -19.13
C PRO A 517 -18.25 14.12 -18.01
N GLU A 518 -18.29 13.17 -17.06
CA GLU A 518 -19.05 13.24 -15.80
C GLU A 518 -18.69 14.50 -14.98
N ILE A 519 -17.44 14.96 -15.08
CA ILE A 519 -16.97 16.21 -14.49
C ILE A 519 -17.20 17.32 -15.54
N TYR A 520 -16.46 17.27 -16.64
CA TYR A 520 -16.63 18.09 -17.84
C TYR A 520 -15.75 17.55 -18.97
N ASP A 521 -16.09 17.86 -20.23
CA ASP A 521 -15.30 17.45 -21.39
C ASP A 521 -14.15 18.44 -21.61
N ALA A 522 -12.98 18.11 -21.09
CA ALA A 522 -11.77 18.92 -21.25
C ALA A 522 -10.51 18.07 -21.24
N SER A 523 -9.44 18.63 -21.80
CA SER A 523 -8.10 18.10 -21.58
C SER A 523 -7.06 19.20 -21.56
N TYR A 524 -6.09 19.09 -20.66
CA TYR A 524 -5.07 20.11 -20.44
C TYR A 524 -3.75 19.50 -19.95
N PRO A 525 -2.62 20.21 -20.11
CA PRO A 525 -1.33 19.76 -19.61
C PRO A 525 -1.33 19.61 -18.09
N ALA A 526 -0.55 18.65 -17.58
CA ALA A 526 -0.37 18.43 -16.17
C ALA A 526 1.07 17.95 -15.86
N TRP A 527 1.74 18.62 -14.95
CA TRP A 527 3.02 18.17 -14.39
C TRP A 527 2.84 17.00 -13.44
N PHE A 528 3.83 16.13 -13.43
CA PHE A 528 4.13 15.16 -12.39
C PHE A 528 5.54 15.46 -11.90
N PHE A 529 5.68 15.92 -10.67
CA PHE A 529 6.96 16.36 -10.14
C PHE A 529 7.77 15.17 -9.62
N ASN A 530 9.09 15.17 -9.80
CA ASN A 530 9.93 14.24 -9.07
C ASN A 530 9.92 14.61 -7.58
N LEU A 531 9.55 13.65 -6.73
CA LEU A 531 9.39 13.89 -5.30
C LEU A 531 10.66 14.43 -4.63
N THR A 532 11.82 13.85 -4.94
CA THR A 532 13.10 14.23 -4.32
C THR A 532 13.51 15.64 -4.74
N ASN A 533 13.44 15.96 -6.03
CA ASN A 533 13.77 17.29 -6.55
C ASN A 533 12.85 18.36 -5.97
N PHE A 534 11.56 18.07 -5.91
CA PHE A 534 10.57 18.98 -5.35
C PHE A 534 10.81 19.26 -3.86
N LEU A 535 11.07 18.24 -3.04
CA LEU A 535 11.41 18.46 -1.62
C LEU A 535 12.72 19.23 -1.44
N ASN A 536 13.74 18.91 -2.26
CA ASN A 536 15.01 19.61 -2.23
C ASN A 536 14.88 21.10 -2.58
N PHE A 537 13.95 21.45 -3.47
CA PHE A 537 13.68 22.84 -3.87
C PHE A 537 13.29 23.74 -2.68
N PHE A 538 12.53 23.21 -1.71
CA PHE A 538 12.15 23.95 -0.50
C PHE A 538 13.23 23.92 0.59
N SER A 539 14.11 22.92 0.56
CA SER A 539 14.97 22.55 1.69
C SER A 539 15.92 23.64 2.18
N GLU A 540 16.27 24.64 1.36
CA GLU A 540 17.14 25.73 1.79
C GLU A 540 16.43 26.68 2.77
N LYS A 541 15.20 27.10 2.43
CA LYS A 541 14.46 28.14 3.17
C LYS A 541 13.37 27.58 4.07
N TYR A 542 12.88 26.38 3.79
CA TYR A 542 11.78 25.75 4.51
C TYR A 542 12.16 24.37 5.03
N GLN A 543 11.58 23.98 6.16
CA GLN A 543 11.62 22.63 6.70
C GLN A 543 10.29 21.92 6.44
N LEU A 544 10.36 20.64 6.11
CA LEU A 544 9.18 19.79 5.98
C LEU A 544 8.68 19.42 7.38
N ILE A 545 7.42 19.73 7.68
CA ILE A 545 6.75 19.35 8.94
C ILE A 545 6.11 17.98 8.82
N VAL A 546 5.36 17.76 7.73
CA VAL A 546 4.66 16.50 7.49
C VAL A 546 4.41 16.33 5.99
N ASP A 547 4.51 15.09 5.53
CA ASP A 547 4.00 14.62 4.26
C ASP A 547 2.80 13.69 4.46
N PHE A 548 1.91 13.64 3.47
CA PHE A 548 0.74 12.77 3.49
C PHE A 548 0.25 12.41 2.09
N GLU A 549 -0.47 11.30 1.98
CA GLU A 549 -1.15 10.93 0.73
C GLU A 549 -2.48 11.69 0.58
N SER A 550 -2.75 12.19 -0.62
CA SER A 550 -4.01 12.83 -0.98
C SER A 550 -4.99 11.81 -1.58
N ALA A 551 -6.28 12.13 -1.59
CA ALA A 551 -7.33 11.20 -2.04
C ALA A 551 -7.34 10.92 -3.56
N ASP A 552 -6.70 11.78 -4.34
CA ASP A 552 -6.63 11.71 -5.80
C ASP A 552 -5.81 10.51 -6.30
N LYS A 553 -6.15 10.02 -7.49
CA LYS A 553 -5.51 8.85 -8.08
C LYS A 553 -5.05 9.14 -9.49
N SER A 554 -3.90 8.57 -9.83
CA SER A 554 -3.27 8.65 -11.14
C SER A 554 -3.21 7.26 -11.79
N ASN A 555 -3.27 7.26 -13.12
CA ASN A 555 -3.02 6.11 -13.99
C ASN A 555 -1.54 6.02 -14.44
N ILE A 556 -0.68 6.97 -14.07
CA ILE A 556 0.77 6.92 -14.30
C ILE A 556 1.44 5.97 -13.29
N ARG A 557 2.32 5.08 -13.78
CA ARG A 557 3.07 4.15 -12.92
C ARG A 557 4.05 4.89 -12.02
N PHE A 558 4.27 4.36 -10.81
CA PHE A 558 5.18 4.93 -9.80
C PHE A 558 4.86 6.38 -9.44
N SER A 559 3.57 6.74 -9.49
CA SER A 559 3.09 8.06 -9.10
C SER A 559 2.06 7.99 -8.00
N SER A 560 2.05 9.02 -7.15
CA SER A 560 1.11 9.21 -6.05
C SER A 560 0.72 10.68 -5.96
N PHE A 561 -0.54 10.96 -5.62
CA PHE A 561 -0.93 12.31 -5.22
C PHE A 561 -0.58 12.49 -3.75
N MET A 562 0.16 13.55 -3.44
CA MET A 562 0.66 13.82 -2.10
C MET A 562 0.41 15.27 -1.71
N GLY A 563 0.46 15.50 -0.41
CA GLY A 563 0.52 16.81 0.20
C GLY A 563 1.68 16.93 1.19
N PHE A 564 2.06 18.17 1.44
CA PHE A 564 3.18 18.56 2.30
C PHE A 564 2.81 19.82 3.07
N ILE A 565 3.27 19.91 4.32
CA ILE A 565 3.26 21.16 5.08
C ILE A 565 4.70 21.52 5.36
N PHE A 566 5.09 22.70 4.89
CA PHE A 566 6.39 23.29 5.13
C PHE A 566 6.29 24.45 6.11
N GLU A 567 7.36 24.69 6.85
CA GLU A 567 7.54 25.85 7.74
C GLU A 567 8.83 26.59 7.38
N LEU A 568 8.79 27.92 7.38
CA LEU A 568 9.95 28.75 7.12
C LEU A 568 11.05 28.54 8.19
N LYS A 569 12.28 28.27 7.77
CA LYS A 569 13.43 28.10 8.66
C LYS A 569 13.86 29.46 9.22
N ASN A 570 14.02 29.53 10.54
CA ASN A 570 14.54 30.68 11.30
C ASN A 570 13.82 32.01 10.99
N ARG A 571 12.87 32.37 11.85
CA ARG A 571 12.23 33.70 11.83
C ARG A 571 13.25 34.81 12.07
#